data_AF-A0A177KCL4-F1
#
_entry.id   AF-A0A177KCL4-F1
#
_cell.length_a   1.000
_cell.length_b   1.000
_cell.length_c   1.000
_cell.angle_alpha   90.00
_cell.angle_beta   90.00
_cell.angle_gamma   90.00
#
_symmetry.space_group_name_H-M   'P 1'
#
loop_
_entity.id
_entity.type
_entity.pdbx_description
1 polymer ?
#
loop_
_entity_poly.entity_id
_entity_poly.type
_entity_poly.pdbx_seq_one_letter_code
_entity_poly.pdbx_strand_id
1 'polypeptide(L)'
;MESAAARLRDGRQTVTDTLKELQGIIDDLVQDGFKTENASEAYSTAYSELTTSLDDAAEAVNDMAQALDQMADRIRDTDAEMAAS
;
A
#
# COMPACT_ATOMS: atom_id res chain seq x y z
N MET A 1 -13.00 11.47 -9.87
CA MET A 1 -12.97 10.33 -8.93
C MET A 1 -12.02 9.26 -9.43
N GLU A 2 -12.18 8.79 -10.67
CA GLU A 2 -11.26 7.84 -11.32
C GLU A 2 -9.79 8.26 -11.26
N SER A 3 -9.47 9.52 -11.56
CA SER A 3 -8.10 10.05 -11.47
C SER A 3 -7.54 10.06 -10.04
N ALA A 4 -8.40 10.22 -9.03
CA ALA A 4 -8.00 10.13 -7.63
C ALA A 4 -7.80 8.66 -7.22
N ALA A 5 -8.69 7.75 -7.63
CA ALA A 5 -8.54 6.31 -7.41
C ALA A 5 -7.25 5.77 -8.05
N ALA A 6 -6.93 6.19 -9.27
CA ALA A 6 -5.68 5.86 -9.94
C ALA A 6 -4.46 6.34 -9.14
N ARG A 7 -4.44 7.62 -8.71
CA ARG A 7 -3.36 8.16 -7.87
C ARG A 7 -3.19 7.41 -6.54
N LEU A 8 -4.28 6.98 -5.91
CA LEU A 8 -4.22 6.17 -4.69
C LEU A 8 -3.56 4.82 -4.95
N ARG A 9 -3.91 4.14 -6.04
CA ARG A 9 -3.28 2.87 -6.44
C ARG A 9 -1.79 3.04 -6.75
N ASP A 10 -1.43 4.07 -7.49
CA ASP A 10 -0.04 4.37 -7.85
C ASP A 10 0.79 4.71 -6.60
N GLY A 11 0.24 5.53 -5.71
CA GLY A 11 0.88 5.89 -4.44
C GLY A 11 1.09 4.67 -3.54
N ARG A 12 0.06 3.81 -3.43
CA ARG A 12 0.16 2.52 -2.72
C ARG A 12 1.31 1.68 -3.27
N GLN A 13 1.32 1.46 -4.59
CA GLN A 13 2.34 0.63 -5.24
C GLN A 13 3.75 1.17 -4.96
N THR A 14 3.94 2.48 -5.11
CA THR A 14 5.23 3.15 -4.86
C THR A 14 5.71 2.93 -3.43
N VAL A 15 4.82 3.07 -2.45
CA VAL A 15 5.14 2.87 -1.03
C VAL A 15 5.52 1.41 -0.76
N THR A 16 4.70 0.45 -1.22
CA THR A 16 4.96 -0.99 -1.06
C THR A 16 6.29 -1.40 -1.69
N ASP A 17 6.61 -0.90 -2.88
CA ASP A 17 7.86 -1.24 -3.57
C ASP A 17 9.08 -0.67 -2.85
N THR A 18 9.00 0.59 -2.40
CA THR A 18 10.07 1.23 -1.62
C THR A 18 10.39 0.44 -0.35
N LEU A 19 9.36 -0.06 0.32
CA LEU A 19 9.54 -0.79 1.57
C LEU A 19 10.09 -2.19 1.37
N LYS A 20 9.72 -2.88 0.28
CA LYS A 20 10.35 -4.14 -0.12
C LYS A 20 11.83 -3.97 -0.44
N GLU A 21 12.21 -2.88 -1.11
CA GLU A 21 13.60 -2.57 -1.38
C GLU A 21 14.40 -2.39 -0.08
N LEU A 22 13.86 -1.59 0.85
CA LEU A 22 14.49 -1.37 2.15
C LEU A 22 14.57 -2.67 2.98
N GLN A 23 13.63 -3.60 2.84
CA GLN A 23 13.68 -4.92 3.49
C GLN A 23 14.89 -5.71 3.02
N GLY A 24 15.10 -5.77 1.70
CA GLY A 24 16.21 -6.50 1.11
C GLY A 24 17.57 -6.01 1.62
N ILE A 25 17.73 -4.69 1.78
CA ILE A 25 18.95 -4.10 2.35
C ILE A 25 19.21 -4.62 3.78
N ILE A 26 18.17 -4.73 4.59
CA ILE A 26 18.32 -5.22 5.97
C ILE A 26 18.60 -6.73 5.99
N ASP A 27 17.93 -7.50 5.15
CA ASP A 27 18.17 -8.93 5.01
C ASP A 27 19.63 -9.19 4.62
N ASP A 28 20.19 -8.43 3.67
CA ASP A 28 21.59 -8.50 3.26
C ASP A 28 22.54 -8.17 4.42
N LEU A 29 22.27 -7.08 5.16
CA LEU A 29 23.10 -6.69 6.32
C LEU A 29 23.11 -7.76 7.42
N VAL A 30 21.95 -8.36 7.71
CA VAL A 30 21.84 -9.45 8.70
C VAL A 30 22.61 -10.69 8.24
N GLN A 31 22.57 -11.01 6.94
CA GLN A 31 23.31 -12.14 6.36
C GLN A 31 24.84 -11.91 6.35
N ASP A 32 25.30 -10.71 6.01
CA ASP A 32 26.72 -10.37 5.85
C ASP A 32 27.49 -10.19 7.18
N GLY A 33 26.81 -10.33 8.31
CA GLY A 33 27.48 -10.44 9.62
C GLY A 33 27.24 -9.28 10.58
N PHE A 34 26.13 -8.55 10.44
CA PHE A 34 25.62 -7.66 11.49
C PHE A 34 25.12 -8.48 12.71
N LYS A 35 26.03 -9.20 13.38
CA LYS A 35 25.76 -10.24 14.39
C LYS A 35 26.21 -9.85 15.80
N THR A 36 25.86 -8.66 16.26
CA THR A 36 25.52 -8.56 17.68
C THR A 36 24.12 -9.17 17.80
N GLU A 37 24.02 -10.43 18.25
CA GLU A 37 22.79 -11.26 18.20
C GLU A 37 21.50 -10.49 18.59
N ASN A 38 21.58 -9.60 19.58
CA ASN A 38 20.45 -8.76 20.02
C ASN A 38 20.02 -7.68 19.01
N ALA A 39 20.94 -7.08 18.26
CA ALA A 39 20.61 -6.00 17.33
C ALA A 39 19.92 -6.55 16.07
N SER A 40 20.45 -7.64 15.50
CA SER A 40 19.87 -8.27 14.31
C SER A 40 18.44 -8.77 14.52
N GLU A 41 18.14 -9.34 15.69
CA GLU A 41 16.80 -9.86 15.99
C GLU A 41 15.78 -8.74 16.21
N ALA A 42 16.17 -7.67 16.91
CA ALA A 42 15.33 -6.49 17.11
C ALA A 42 15.02 -5.79 15.78
N TYR A 43 16.02 -5.64 14.89
CA TYR A 43 15.81 -5.08 13.55
C TYR A 43 14.88 -5.95 12.71
N SER A 44 15.11 -7.27 12.69
CA SER A 44 14.26 -8.21 11.94
C SER A 44 12.80 -8.17 12.40
N THR A 45 12.56 -8.20 13.72
CA THR A 45 11.22 -8.10 14.30
C THR A 45 10.54 -6.78 13.91
N ALA A 46 11.21 -5.65 14.16
CA ALA A 46 10.66 -4.33 13.83
C ALA A 46 10.34 -4.21 12.33
N TYR A 47 11.14 -4.83 11.47
CA TYR A 47 10.90 -4.81 10.04
C TYR A 47 9.71 -5.68 9.61
N SER A 48 9.55 -6.85 10.21
CA SER A 48 8.38 -7.71 10.00
C SER A 48 7.09 -7.02 10.43
N GLU A 49 7.11 -6.32 11.58
CA GLU A 49 5.97 -5.55 12.08
C GLU A 49 5.62 -4.38 11.16
N LEU A 50 6.65 -3.65 10.70
CA LEU A 50 6.48 -2.56 9.74
C LEU A 50 5.86 -3.08 8.43
N THR A 51 6.40 -4.17 7.88
CA THR A 51 5.91 -4.79 6.63
C THR A 51 4.43 -5.16 6.75
N THR A 52 4.05 -5.81 7.85
CA THR A 52 2.65 -6.18 8.11
C THR A 52 1.75 -4.94 8.18
N SER A 53 2.17 -3.91 8.93
CA SER A 53 1.40 -2.67 9.07
C SER A 53 1.22 -1.94 7.74
N LEU A 54 2.18 -2.08 6.83
CA LEU A 54 2.15 -1.47 5.51
C LEU A 54 1.28 -2.24 4.52
N ASP A 55 1.24 -3.56 4.62
CA ASP A 55 0.29 -4.37 3.87
C ASP A 55 -1.15 -3.98 4.27
N ASP A 56 -1.43 -3.86 5.57
CA ASP A 56 -2.73 -3.39 6.07
C ASP A 56 -3.06 -1.98 5.54
N ALA A 57 -2.09 -1.06 5.57
CA ALA A 57 -2.26 0.29 5.04
C ALA A 57 -2.50 0.27 3.51
N ALA A 58 -1.82 -0.62 2.78
CA ALA A 58 -1.96 -0.76 1.35
C ALA A 58 -3.35 -1.30 0.96
N GLU A 59 -3.88 -2.23 1.73
CA GLU A 59 -5.27 -2.71 1.59
C GLU A 59 -6.27 -1.58 1.84
N ALA A 60 -6.11 -0.80 2.92
CA ALA A 60 -6.98 0.33 3.20
C ALA A 60 -7.00 1.37 2.07
N VAL A 61 -5.83 1.67 1.47
CA VAL A 61 -5.73 2.58 0.32
C VAL A 61 -6.43 2.00 -0.92
N ASN A 62 -6.33 0.70 -1.13
CA ASN A 62 -7.04 0.01 -2.21
C ASN A 62 -8.56 0.09 -2.06
N ASP A 63 -9.07 -0.08 -0.84
CA ASP A 63 -10.50 0.01 -0.55
C ASP A 63 -11.03 1.42 -0.78
N MET A 64 -10.26 2.44 -0.39
CA MET A 64 -10.59 3.83 -0.71
C MET A 64 -10.66 4.09 -2.22
N ALA A 65 -9.71 3.55 -2.99
CA ALA A 65 -9.73 3.66 -4.45
C ALA A 65 -10.96 2.98 -5.06
N GLN A 66 -11.33 1.79 -4.57
CA GLN A 66 -12.54 1.09 -5.00
C GLN A 66 -13.82 1.87 -4.66
N ALA A 67 -13.90 2.46 -3.46
CA ALA A 67 -15.04 3.27 -3.06
C ALA A 67 -15.24 4.49 -3.98
N LEU A 68 -14.14 5.13 -4.40
CA LEU A 68 -14.18 6.24 -5.35
C LEU A 68 -14.67 5.82 -6.74
N ASP A 69 -14.27 4.64 -7.21
CA ASP A 69 -14.75 4.12 -8.51
C ASP A 69 -16.25 3.78 -8.45
N GLN A 70 -16.70 3.10 -7.39
CA GLN A 70 -18.12 2.81 -7.18
C GLN A 70 -18.98 4.08 -7.11
N MET A 71 -18.45 5.14 -6.49
CA MET A 71 -19.16 6.42 -6.43
C MET A 71 -19.22 7.09 -7.80
N ALA A 72 -18.16 7.00 -8.60
CA ALA A 72 -18.15 7.51 -9.98
C ALA A 72 -19.19 6.79 -10.84
N ASP A 73 -19.31 5.47 -10.71
CA ASP A 73 -20.31 4.66 -11.42
C ASP A 73 -21.73 5.09 -11.07
N ARG A 74 -22.05 5.21 -9.77
CA ARG A 74 -23.39 5.65 -9.33
C ARG A 74 -23.77 7.03 -9.84
N ILE A 75 -22.82 7.96 -9.89
CA ILE A 75 -23.06 9.30 -10.44
C ILE A 75 -23.40 9.20 -11.93
N ARG A 76 -22.63 8.42 -12.70
CA ARG A 76 -22.91 8.21 -14.13
C ARG A 76 -24.29 7.62 -14.39
N ASP A 77 -24.67 6.60 -13.61
CA ASP A 77 -25.97 5.95 -13.75
C ASP A 77 -27.11 6.92 -13.42
N THR A 78 -26.97 7.69 -12.34
CA THR A 78 -27.95 8.71 -11.94
C THR A 78 -28.09 9.80 -13.02
N ASP A 79 -26.97 10.29 -13.55
CA ASP A 79 -26.97 11.30 -14.62
C ASP A 79 -27.60 10.77 -15.91
N ALA A 80 -27.38 9.51 -16.25
CA ALA A 80 -27.98 8.87 -17.42
C ALA A 80 -29.50 8.72 -17.28
N GLU A 81 -30.00 8.35 -16.10
CA GLU A 81 -31.43 8.28 -15.80
C GLU A 81 -32.09 9.67 -15.88
N MET A 82 -31.47 10.69 -15.29
CA MET A 82 -31.96 12.07 -15.37
C MET A 82 -31.96 12.63 -16.79
N ALA A 83 -30.96 12.29 -17.61
CA ALA A 83 -30.91 12.72 -19.01
C ALA A 83 -31.95 12.00 -19.91
N ALA A 84 -32.43 10.83 -19.48
CA ALA A 84 -33.48 10.08 -20.15
C ALA A 84 -34.91 10.47 -19.71
N SER A 85 -35.04 11.33 -18.69
CA SER A 85 -36.29 11.83 -18.10
C SER A 85 -36.75 13.14 -18.75
#